data_AF-A0A534HYT6-F1
#
_entry.id   AF-A0A534HYT6-F1
#
_cell.length_a   1.000
_cell.length_b   1.000
_cell.length_c   1.000
_cell.angle_alpha   90.00
_cell.angle_beta   90.00
_cell.angle_gamma   90.00
#
_symmetry.space_group_name_H-M   'P 1'
#
loop_
_entity.id
_entity.type
_entity.pdbx_description
1 polymer ?
#
loop_
_entity_poly.entity_id
_entity_poly.type
_entity_poly.pdbx_seq_one_letter_code
_entity_poly.pdbx_strand_id
1 'polypeptide(L)'
;MGLLGLIIGVLLFVGLVTYHATFLIPIPSTFNPPPSNPDLAAYVSTVRTLGWISIVAMDLAVSLTVMIAWIVGGMKGEQSEAMRRGVFLFASVFLTVWLLFSFFAYAIFRSLLPFP
;
A
#
# COMPACT_ATOMS: atom_id res chain seq x y z
N MET A 1 -14.24 9.29 15.51
CA MET A 1 -14.31 8.24 14.46
C MET A 1 -14.26 8.80 13.03
N GLY A 2 -15.00 9.88 12.68
CA GLY A 2 -15.05 10.40 11.31
C GLY A 2 -13.71 10.84 10.69
N LEU A 3 -12.83 11.52 11.44
CA LEU A 3 -11.54 11.98 10.93
C LEU A 3 -10.57 10.82 10.63
N LEU A 4 -10.48 9.83 11.52
CA LEU A 4 -9.61 8.65 11.33
C LEU A 4 -10.06 7.84 10.11
N GLY A 5 -11.38 7.64 9.94
CA GLY A 5 -11.92 6.98 8.76
C GLY A 5 -11.61 7.74 7.48
N LEU A 6 -11.69 9.08 7.50
CA LEU A 6 -11.31 9.92 6.37
C LEU A 6 -9.81 9.80 6.03
N ILE A 7 -8.93 9.83 7.04
CA ILE A 7 -7.48 9.67 6.84
C ILE A 7 -7.17 8.31 6.21
N ILE A 8 -7.76 7.23 6.74
CA ILE A 8 -7.59 5.88 6.18
C ILE A 8 -8.11 5.83 4.73
N GLY A 9 -9.28 6.41 4.47
CA GLY A 9 -9.85 6.47 3.11
C GLY A 9 -8.96 7.21 2.11
N VAL A 10 -8.40 8.35 2.51
CA VAL A 10 -7.46 9.12 1.67
C VAL A 10 -6.18 8.32 1.42
N LEU A 11 -5.62 7.68 2.45
CA LEU A 11 -4.42 6.86 2.30
C LEU A 11 -4.65 5.67 1.36
N LEU A 12 -5.78 4.97 1.49
CA LEU A 12 -6.17 3.88 0.58
C LEU A 12 -6.35 4.38 -0.85
N PHE A 13 -7.03 5.51 -1.04
CA PHE A 13 -7.25 6.11 -2.35
C PHE A 13 -5.93 6.50 -3.02
N VAL A 14 -5.06 7.23 -2.32
CA VAL A 14 -3.74 7.62 -2.82
C VAL A 14 -2.90 6.39 -3.14
N GLY A 15 -2.90 5.39 -2.26
CA GLY A 15 -2.17 4.14 -2.46
C GLY A 15 -2.61 3.39 -3.72
N LEU A 16 -3.93 3.26 -3.93
CA LEU A 16 -4.51 2.57 -5.09
C LEU A 16 -4.28 3.34 -6.38
N VAL A 17 -4.50 4.65 -6.37
CA VAL A 17 -4.33 5.50 -7.56
C VAL A 17 -2.88 5.47 -8.02
N THR A 18 -1.93 5.61 -7.09
CA THR A 18 -0.49 5.56 -7.44
C THR A 18 -0.05 4.18 -7.88
N TYR A 19 -0.60 3.10 -7.29
CA TYR A 19 -0.39 1.73 -7.77
C TYR A 19 -0.82 1.60 -9.24
N HIS A 20 -2.06 1.96 -9.56
CA HIS A 20 -2.57 1.86 -10.93
C HIS A 20 -1.81 2.77 -11.90
N ALA A 21 -1.44 3.98 -11.47
CA ALA A 21 -0.66 4.91 -12.29
C ALA A 21 0.66 4.30 -12.75
N THR A 22 1.32 3.46 -11.93
CA THR A 22 2.59 2.81 -12.34
C THR A 22 2.46 1.93 -13.58
N PHE A 23 1.30 1.32 -13.79
CA PHE A 23 1.03 0.46 -14.96
C PHE A 23 0.47 1.23 -16.17
N LEU A 24 0.06 2.49 -15.97
CA LEU A 24 -0.49 3.34 -17.02
C LEU A 24 0.57 4.23 -17.68
N ILE A 25 1.74 4.41 -17.06
CA ILE A 25 2.83 5.17 -17.66
C ILE A 25 3.38 4.38 -18.86
N PRO A 26 3.35 4.95 -20.08
CA PRO A 26 3.85 4.29 -21.26
C PRO A 26 5.37 4.10 -21.17
N ILE A 27 5.82 2.89 -21.52
CA ILE A 27 7.24 2.59 -21.65
C ILE A 27 7.79 3.38 -22.85
N PRO A 28 8.93 4.09 -22.72
CA PRO A 28 9.54 4.81 -23.83
C PRO A 28 9.73 3.88 -25.04
N SER A 29 9.36 4.34 -26.24
CA SER A 29 9.25 3.54 -27.47
C SER A 29 10.58 3.04 -28.05
N THR A 30 11.69 3.16 -27.32
CA THR A 30 13.00 2.66 -27.73
C THR A 30 13.19 1.28 -27.16
N PHE A 31 13.03 0.25 -28.00
CA PHE A 31 13.39 -1.13 -27.68
C PHE A 31 14.90 -1.14 -27.39
N ASN A 32 15.32 -1.20 -26.13
CA ASN A 32 16.69 -0.98 -25.66
C ASN A 32 17.23 0.46 -25.84
N PRO A 33 16.72 1.44 -25.08
CA PRO A 33 17.37 2.74 -24.99
C PRO A 33 18.75 2.56 -24.34
N PRO A 34 19.80 3.29 -24.76
CA PRO A 34 21.05 3.34 -24.03
C PRO A 34 20.77 3.69 -22.55
N PRO A 35 21.51 3.15 -21.57
CA PRO A 35 21.33 3.48 -20.15
C PRO A 35 21.42 4.99 -19.83
N SER A 36 22.03 5.77 -20.73
CA SER A 36 22.13 7.23 -20.67
C SER A 36 20.96 7.99 -21.29
N ASN A 37 19.93 7.31 -21.81
CA ASN A 37 18.77 7.98 -22.38
C ASN A 37 17.98 8.70 -21.26
N PRO A 38 17.85 10.04 -21.32
CA PRO A 38 17.15 10.81 -20.30
C PRO A 38 15.68 10.39 -20.13
N ASP A 39 15.02 9.95 -21.20
CA ASP A 39 13.61 9.54 -21.15
C ASP A 39 13.42 8.21 -20.40
N LEU A 40 14.36 7.28 -20.53
CA LEU A 40 14.36 6.03 -19.77
C LEU A 40 14.63 6.30 -18.28
N ALA A 41 15.58 7.18 -17.97
CA ALA A 41 15.89 7.56 -16.60
C ALA A 41 14.69 8.24 -15.92
N ALA A 42 14.01 9.15 -16.63
CA ALA A 42 12.80 9.80 -16.16
C ALA A 42 11.68 8.77 -15.92
N TYR A 43 11.42 7.88 -16.87
CA TYR A 43 10.43 6.80 -16.73
C TYR A 43 10.67 5.95 -15.48
N VAL A 44 11.89 5.42 -15.30
CA VAL A 44 12.25 4.59 -14.14
C VAL A 44 12.09 5.36 -12.84
N SER A 45 12.51 6.63 -12.80
CA SER A 45 12.37 7.49 -11.63
C SER A 45 10.91 7.73 -11.27
N THR A 46 10.05 8.02 -12.25
CA THR A 46 8.62 8.23 -12.04
C THR A 46 7.93 6.96 -11.53
N VAL A 47 8.14 5.82 -12.20
CA VAL A 47 7.54 4.54 -11.78
C VAL A 47 8.00 4.14 -10.38
N ARG A 48 9.29 4.34 -10.07
CA ARG A 48 9.84 4.11 -8.72
C ARG A 48 9.17 5.00 -7.68
N THR A 49 9.03 6.29 -7.97
CA THR A 49 8.44 7.26 -7.05
C THR A 49 6.98 6.92 -6.75
N LEU A 50 6.19 6.62 -7.79
CA LEU A 50 4.80 6.20 -7.63
C LEU A 50 4.66 4.88 -6.88
N GLY A 51 5.54 3.90 -7.14
CA GLY A 51 5.58 2.65 -6.39
C GLY A 51 5.85 2.88 -4.89
N TRP A 52 6.81 3.74 -4.54
CA TRP A 52 7.07 4.11 -3.15
C TRP A 52 5.89 4.81 -2.48
N ILE A 53 5.27 5.77 -3.17
CA ILE A 53 4.08 6.47 -2.63
C ILE A 53 2.96 5.46 -2.37
N SER A 54 2.76 4.52 -3.29
CA SER A 54 1.76 3.47 -3.15
C SER A 54 1.98 2.60 -1.91
N ILE A 55 3.20 2.06 -1.77
CA ILE A 55 3.58 1.19 -0.65
C ILE A 55 3.40 1.93 0.68
N VAL A 56 3.96 3.13 0.80
CA VAL A 56 3.92 3.91 2.05
C VAL A 56 2.49 4.27 2.42
N ALA A 57 1.68 4.75 1.46
CA ALA A 57 0.31 5.14 1.75
C ALA A 57 -0.54 3.95 2.21
N MET A 58 -0.40 2.79 1.57
CA MET A 58 -1.16 1.61 1.96
C MET A 58 -0.70 1.00 3.29
N ASP A 59 0.61 0.94 3.55
CA ASP A 59 1.13 0.47 4.84
C ASP A 59 0.65 1.35 6.00
N LEU A 60 0.60 2.67 5.80
CA LEU A 60 0.02 3.60 6.77
C LEU A 60 -1.48 3.38 6.97
N ALA A 61 -2.25 3.16 5.89
CA ALA A 61 -3.68 2.87 6.01
C ALA A 61 -3.94 1.58 6.80
N VAL A 62 -3.19 0.52 6.50
CA VAL A 62 -3.33 -0.78 7.14
C VAL A 62 -2.88 -0.72 8.60
N SER A 63 -1.72 -0.14 8.87
CA SER A 63 -1.21 -0.02 10.25
C SER A 63 -2.16 0.78 11.13
N LEU A 64 -2.73 1.88 10.64
CA LEU A 64 -3.76 2.66 11.37
C LEU A 64 -5.03 1.83 11.60
N THR A 65 -5.50 1.11 10.58
CA THR A 65 -6.71 0.26 10.68
C THR A 65 -6.51 -0.85 11.72
N VAL A 66 -5.37 -1.53 11.67
CA VAL A 66 -5.00 -2.59 12.62
C VAL A 66 -4.84 -2.01 14.01
N MET A 67 -4.11 -0.90 14.18
CA MET A 67 -3.93 -0.23 15.46
C MET A 67 -5.27 0.13 16.11
N ILE A 68 -6.20 0.72 15.35
CA ILE A 68 -7.54 1.06 15.87
C ILE A 68 -8.29 -0.21 16.28
N ALA A 69 -8.23 -1.27 15.48
CA ALA A 69 -8.86 -2.54 15.82
C ALA A 69 -8.29 -3.11 17.13
N TRP A 70 -6.97 -3.08 17.33
CA TRP A 70 -6.36 -3.51 18.60
C TRP A 70 -6.78 -2.66 19.79
N ILE A 71 -6.87 -1.33 19.62
CA ILE A 71 -7.33 -0.41 20.68
C ILE A 71 -8.79 -0.72 21.05
N VAL A 72 -9.68 -0.75 20.06
CA VAL A 72 -11.12 -1.02 20.26
C VAL A 72 -11.34 -2.42 20.86
N GLY A 73 -10.61 -3.43 20.38
CA GLY A 73 -10.63 -4.77 20.96
C GLY A 73 -10.06 -4.83 22.39
N GLY A 74 -9.14 -3.93 22.75
CA GLY A 74 -8.53 -3.89 24.08
C GLY A 74 -9.39 -3.23 25.16
N MET A 75 -10.38 -2.42 24.78
CA MET A 75 -11.25 -1.71 25.71
C MET A 75 -12.17 -2.69 26.47
N LYS A 76 -11.80 -3.02 27.71
CA LYS A 76 -12.62 -3.85 28.60
C LYS A 76 -13.83 -3.06 29.11
N GLY A 77 -15.04 -3.60 28.90
CA GLY A 77 -16.28 -3.11 29.51
C GLY A 77 -17.26 -2.40 28.57
N GLU A 78 -16.83 -1.98 27.38
CA GLU A 78 -17.70 -1.25 26.44
C GLU A 78 -18.35 -2.14 25.36
N GLN A 79 -17.83 -3.36 25.14
CA GLN A 79 -18.25 -4.23 24.05
C GLN A 79 -18.49 -5.67 24.49
N SER A 80 -19.39 -6.36 23.77
CA SER A 80 -19.63 -7.79 23.99
C SER A 80 -18.37 -8.62 23.68
N GLU A 81 -18.21 -9.75 24.37
CA GLU A 81 -17.11 -10.70 24.17
C GLU A 81 -16.99 -11.13 22.69
N ALA A 82 -18.12 -11.31 22.01
CA ALA A 82 -18.19 -11.68 20.59
C ALA A 82 -17.66 -10.57 19.68
N MET A 83 -18.08 -9.32 19.91
CA MET A 83 -17.59 -8.15 19.17
C MET A 83 -16.07 -8.02 19.32
N ARG A 84 -15.57 -8.14 20.55
CA ARG A 84 -14.14 -8.04 20.87
C ARG A 84 -13.31 -9.09 20.11
N ARG A 85 -13.75 -10.34 20.11
CA ARG A 85 -13.10 -11.43 19.36
C ARG A 85 -13.15 -11.18 17.84
N GLY A 86 -14.29 -10.70 17.33
CA GLY A 86 -14.45 -10.35 15.92
C GLY A 86 -13.46 -9.27 15.47
N VAL A 87 -13.27 -8.23 16.27
CA VAL A 87 -12.33 -7.13 15.97
C VAL A 87 -10.88 -7.62 15.97
N PHE A 88 -10.48 -8.48 16.92
CA PHE A 88 -9.13 -9.07 16.91
C PHE A 88 -8.91 -10.01 15.73
N LEU A 89 -9.89 -10.87 15.42
CA LEU A 89 -9.82 -11.75 14.25
C LEU A 89 -9.70 -10.94 12.96
N PHE A 90 -10.49 -9.87 12.82
CA PHE A 90 -10.38 -8.95 11.70
C PHE A 90 -8.96 -8.37 11.60
N ALA A 91 -8.43 -7.81 12.69
CA ALA A 91 -7.09 -7.21 12.70
C ALA A 91 -6.00 -8.20 12.28
N SER A 92 -6.03 -9.42 12.82
CA SER A 92 -5.05 -10.46 12.51
C SER A 92 -5.17 -10.94 11.07
N VAL A 93 -6.37 -11.31 10.61
CA VAL A 93 -6.58 -11.84 9.25
C VAL A 93 -6.28 -10.77 8.22
N PHE A 94 -6.75 -9.54 8.44
CA PHE A 94 -6.50 -8.41 7.54
C PHE A 94 -5.01 -8.11 7.43
N LEU A 95 -4.27 -8.09 8.54
CA LEU A 95 -2.82 -7.90 8.53
C LEU A 95 -2.12 -9.04 7.77
N THR A 96 -2.52 -10.29 7.98
CA THR A 96 -1.93 -11.43 7.25
C THR A 96 -2.17 -11.33 5.74
N VAL A 97 -3.39 -11.01 5.32
CA VAL A 97 -3.72 -10.82 3.90
C VAL A 97 -2.92 -9.65 3.31
N TRP A 98 -2.77 -8.56 4.07
CA TRP A 98 -1.95 -7.42 3.65
C TRP A 98 -0.49 -7.82 3.45
N LEU A 99 0.12 -8.54 4.40
CA LEU A 99 1.51 -8.97 4.28
C LEU A 99 1.75 -9.83 3.03
N LEU A 100 0.80 -10.71 2.68
CA LEU A 100 0.85 -11.48 1.44
C LEU A 100 0.78 -10.56 0.21
N PHE A 101 -0.18 -9.63 0.20
CA PHE A 101 -0.32 -8.68 -0.90
C PHE A 101 0.93 -7.81 -1.06
N SER A 102 1.47 -7.26 0.03
CA SER A 102 2.69 -6.44 0.04
C SER A 102 3.89 -7.21 -0.48
N PHE A 103 4.00 -8.51 -0.17
CA PHE A 103 5.05 -9.35 -0.72
C PHE A 103 4.96 -9.47 -2.26
N PHE A 104 3.76 -9.73 -2.79
CA PHE A 104 3.55 -9.79 -4.24
C PHE A 104 3.77 -8.43 -4.91
N ALA A 105 3.26 -7.34 -4.32
CA ALA A 105 3.45 -5.99 -4.82
C ALA A 105 4.95 -5.63 -4.87
N TYR A 106 5.70 -5.93 -3.81
CA TYR A 106 7.15 -5.74 -3.78
C TYR A 106 7.87 -6.54 -4.88
N ALA A 107 7.50 -7.80 -5.08
CA ALA A 107 8.06 -8.63 -6.14
C ALA A 107 7.80 -8.04 -7.54
N ILE A 108 6.59 -7.53 -7.78
CA ILE A 108 6.23 -6.87 -9.05
C ILE A 108 7.06 -5.60 -9.24
N PHE A 109 7.12 -4.71 -8.25
CA PHE A 109 7.92 -3.48 -8.36
C PHE A 109 9.40 -3.77 -8.58
N ARG A 110 9.95 -4.80 -7.94
CA ARG A 110 11.32 -5.27 -8.16
C ARG A 110 11.55 -5.82 -9.58
N SER A 111 10.53 -6.43 -10.19
CA SER A 111 10.61 -6.90 -11.57
C SER A 111 10.51 -5.77 -12.61
N LEU A 112 9.72 -4.73 -12.30
CA LEU A 112 9.51 -3.56 -13.17
C LEU A 112 10.66 -2.56 -13.13
N LEU A 113 11.41 -2.52 -12.03
CA LEU A 113 12.52 -1.58 -11.82
C LEU A 113 13.79 -2.38 -11.54
N PRO A 114 14.83 -2.30 -12.38
CA PRO A 114 16.15 -2.69 -11.93
C PRO A 114 16.55 -1.75 -10.79
N PHE A 115 16.45 -2.23 -9.56
CA PHE A 115 17.16 -1.64 -8.44
C PHE A 115 18.65 -1.95 -8.65
N PRO A 116 19.56 -0.97 -8.45
CA PRO A 116 20.98 -1.28 -8.35
C PRO A 116 21.24 -2.28 -7.21
#